data_AF-A0A1H2MNQ0-F1
#
_entry.id   AF-A0A1H2MNQ0-F1
#
_cell.length_a   1.000
_cell.length_b   1.000
_cell.length_c   1.000
_cell.angle_alpha   90.00
_cell.angle_beta   90.00
_cell.angle_gamma   90.00
#
_symmetry.space_group_name_H-M   'P 1'
#
loop_
_entity.id
_entity.type
_entity.pdbx_description
1 polymer ?
#
loop_
_entity_poly.entity_id
_entity_poly.type
_entity_poly.pdbx_seq_one_letter_code
_entity_poly.pdbx_strand_id
1 'polypeptide(L)'
;MTTETYGPAAYRGQALPALPPPIRDRQGLFDTALKWGHYANLDSISEIEGQLMSESQLTYERQTKERRKQQIYCDAQRWNFENSDKTLHFLFILKILSVTLFCLPWTIELAVISDHGSIIIPIGVIASISALCLHATSRPWLTYILGGVLGVITAGVIAWHQGALWGYWSEQTAFWFGAALLFMAIIGVDLLIGLYSLIYNHDGSGFNRRDGMVRIGRRFRSPFIAPFYEFDPVMQLQVTPHGGHDYVLWLHHRYTDNQVCLGMKMHSLGLDKANLYAFWDTLQRYMDVEQPLPDLPVLEQSRHLDPVTAAHDAAIGRPERYWRDRTFEDWKRSSASRNLKEKLTSHPWQQQPCTLRNKIDPALNIETYYRSQEARGIQVPPKGSGVNEALQGS
;
A
#
# COMPACT_ATOMS: atom_id res chain seq x y z
N MET A 1 37.53 -2.47 7.44
CA MET A 1 36.94 -1.15 7.75
C MET A 1 35.83 -0.95 6.73
N THR A 2 34.52 -0.99 7.00
CA THR A 2 33.72 -0.55 8.15
C THR A 2 32.58 -1.54 8.42
N THR A 3 32.68 -2.36 9.46
CA THR A 3 31.58 -3.21 9.96
C THR A 3 30.56 -2.43 10.80
N GLU A 4 30.66 -1.10 10.88
CA GLU A 4 29.83 -0.26 11.76
C GLU A 4 28.57 0.33 11.12
N THR A 5 28.32 0.12 9.83
CA THR A 5 27.18 0.77 9.15
C THR A 5 25.84 0.03 9.36
N TYR A 6 25.88 -1.30 9.47
CA TYR A 6 24.71 -2.18 9.51
C TYR A 6 24.58 -2.92 10.85
N GLY A 7 23.34 -3.14 11.28
CA GLY A 7 23.01 -3.80 12.55
C GLY A 7 23.30 -5.31 12.57
N PRO A 8 23.26 -5.95 13.76
CA PRO A 8 23.60 -7.36 13.95
C PRO A 8 22.64 -8.35 13.27
N ALA A 9 21.41 -7.91 12.97
CA ALA A 9 20.39 -8.68 12.25
C ALA A 9 20.31 -8.34 10.75
N ALA A 10 21.17 -7.45 10.25
CA ALA A 10 21.22 -7.10 8.84
C ALA A 10 21.31 -8.36 7.97
N TYR A 11 20.43 -8.47 6.97
CA TYR A 11 20.35 -9.65 6.14
C TYR A 11 21.61 -9.74 5.25
N ARG A 12 22.25 -10.90 5.30
CA ARG A 12 23.44 -11.25 4.52
C ARG A 12 23.21 -12.61 3.89
N GLY A 13 23.13 -12.68 2.57
CA GLY A 13 22.79 -13.92 1.87
C GLY A 13 23.75 -15.07 2.20
N GLN A 14 25.03 -14.78 2.43
CA GLN A 14 26.05 -15.80 2.68
C GLN A 14 26.15 -16.22 4.17
N ALA A 15 25.73 -15.35 5.09
CA ALA A 15 25.98 -15.49 6.52
C ALA A 15 24.70 -15.69 7.35
N LEU A 16 23.77 -16.52 6.86
CA LEU A 16 22.53 -16.82 7.57
C LEU A 16 22.76 -17.67 8.84
N PRO A 17 22.12 -17.33 9.97
CA PRO A 17 22.17 -18.14 11.18
C PRO A 17 21.42 -19.47 10.99
N ALA A 18 21.69 -20.43 11.88
CA ALA A 18 20.86 -21.64 11.98
C ALA A 18 19.45 -21.25 12.44
N LEU A 19 18.44 -21.86 11.84
CA LEU A 19 17.04 -21.56 12.09
C LEU A 19 16.31 -22.81 12.59
N PRO A 20 15.43 -22.69 13.59
CA PRO A 20 14.55 -23.79 13.97
C PRO A 20 13.55 -24.08 12.84
N PRO A 21 13.02 -25.31 12.77
CA PRO A 21 12.05 -25.70 11.75
C PRO A 21 10.79 -24.81 11.80
N PRO A 22 10.18 -24.50 10.64
CA PRO A 22 8.95 -23.71 10.61
C PRO A 22 7.80 -24.48 11.27
N ILE A 23 6.89 -23.77 11.94
CA ILE A 23 5.74 -24.40 12.61
C ILE A 23 4.76 -24.99 11.57
N ARG A 24 4.66 -24.37 10.40
CA ARG A 24 3.78 -24.82 9.31
C ARG A 24 4.50 -24.68 7.99
N ASP A 25 4.44 -25.71 7.15
CA ASP A 25 4.78 -25.58 5.74
C ASP A 25 3.61 -24.89 5.03
N ARG A 26 3.91 -23.87 4.20
CA ARG A 26 2.90 -22.99 3.60
C ARG A 26 2.82 -23.22 2.09
N GLN A 27 2.55 -24.46 1.72
CA GLN A 27 2.22 -24.87 0.36
C GLN A 27 0.75 -25.28 0.30
N GLY A 28 0.03 -24.79 -0.71
CA GLY A 28 -1.38 -25.05 -0.89
C GLY A 28 -1.80 -25.00 -2.35
N LEU A 29 -3.10 -25.17 -2.60
CA LEU A 29 -3.65 -25.17 -3.96
C LEU A 29 -3.41 -23.83 -4.68
N PHE A 30 -3.54 -22.72 -3.95
CA PHE A 30 -3.34 -21.36 -4.46
C PHE A 30 -2.02 -20.73 -3.99
N ASP A 31 -1.31 -21.39 -3.07
CA ASP A 31 -0.17 -20.83 -2.36
C ASP A 31 1.10 -21.59 -2.74
N THR A 32 2.05 -20.88 -3.36
CA THR A 32 3.34 -21.42 -3.78
C THR A 32 4.46 -20.78 -2.96
N ALA A 33 5.13 -21.56 -2.11
CA ALA A 33 6.30 -21.09 -1.37
C ALA A 33 7.45 -20.73 -2.31
N LEU A 34 8.07 -19.57 -2.10
CA LEU A 34 9.22 -19.10 -2.86
C LEU A 34 10.53 -19.47 -2.18
N LYS A 35 11.59 -19.59 -2.98
CA LYS A 35 12.92 -19.94 -2.55
C LYS A 35 13.77 -18.70 -2.28
N TRP A 36 14.70 -18.84 -1.34
CA TRP A 36 15.62 -17.80 -0.90
C TRP A 36 17.02 -17.94 -1.50
N GLY A 37 17.73 -16.81 -1.55
CA GLY A 37 19.19 -16.74 -1.53
C GLY A 37 19.88 -16.82 -2.88
N HIS A 38 19.13 -16.73 -3.97
CA HIS A 38 19.70 -16.67 -5.31
C HIS A 38 19.20 -15.44 -6.05
N TYR A 39 20.15 -14.66 -6.57
CA TYR A 39 19.87 -13.36 -7.17
C TYR A 39 19.92 -13.43 -8.70
N ALA A 40 18.80 -13.11 -9.34
CA ALA A 40 18.70 -13.03 -10.80
C ALA A 40 19.24 -11.68 -11.33
N ASN A 41 19.31 -10.65 -10.48
CA ASN A 41 19.65 -9.28 -10.85
C ASN A 41 18.71 -8.72 -11.93
N LEU A 42 17.43 -9.10 -11.85
CA LEU A 42 16.38 -8.61 -12.74
C LEU A 42 15.33 -7.91 -11.89
N ASP A 43 15.15 -6.61 -12.13
CA ASP A 43 14.15 -5.80 -11.43
C ASP A 43 12.76 -6.00 -12.05
N SER A 44 11.73 -5.91 -11.21
CA SER A 44 10.33 -5.99 -11.66
C SER A 44 10.00 -4.82 -12.58
N ILE A 45 9.56 -5.11 -13.81
CA ILE A 45 9.20 -4.03 -14.73
C ILE A 45 7.89 -3.35 -14.32
N SER A 46 6.96 -4.09 -13.72
CA SER A 46 5.73 -3.51 -13.18
C SER A 46 6.02 -2.46 -12.12
N GLU A 47 7.04 -2.70 -11.28
CA GLU A 47 7.47 -1.75 -10.26
C GLU A 47 8.14 -0.52 -10.88
N ILE A 48 9.07 -0.71 -11.82
CA ILE A 48 9.73 0.39 -12.53
C ILE A 48 8.69 1.27 -13.25
N GLU A 49 7.76 0.65 -13.98
CA GLU A 49 6.70 1.36 -14.70
C GLU A 49 5.78 2.11 -13.72
N GLY A 50 5.36 1.48 -12.62
CA GLY A 50 4.54 2.13 -11.59
C GLY A 50 5.23 3.33 -10.93
N GLN A 51 6.52 3.21 -10.63
CA GLN A 51 7.34 4.27 -10.05
C GLN A 51 7.55 5.44 -11.03
N LEU A 52 7.79 5.16 -12.31
CA LEU A 52 7.92 6.20 -13.33
C LEU A 52 6.58 6.90 -13.60
N MET A 53 5.45 6.16 -13.60
CA MET A 53 4.12 6.75 -13.74
C MET A 53 3.76 7.69 -12.58
N SER A 54 4.20 7.37 -11.37
CA SER A 54 4.03 8.23 -10.19
C SER A 54 5.12 9.31 -10.05
N GLU A 55 6.09 9.33 -10.97
CA GLU A 55 7.26 10.23 -10.95
C GLU A 55 8.04 10.16 -9.62
N SER A 56 8.12 8.96 -9.02
CA SER A 56 8.72 8.77 -7.70
C SER A 56 10.18 9.21 -7.65
N GLN A 57 10.89 9.10 -8.78
CA GLN A 57 12.28 9.53 -8.97
C GLN A 57 12.49 11.05 -8.83
N LEU A 58 11.43 11.87 -8.91
CA LEU A 58 11.47 13.33 -8.75
C LEU A 58 10.94 13.82 -7.40
N THR A 59 10.49 12.90 -6.52
CA THR A 59 9.84 13.23 -5.25
C THR A 59 10.69 14.15 -4.37
N TYR A 60 11.98 13.87 -4.19
CA TYR A 60 12.85 14.70 -3.36
C TYR A 60 13.04 16.11 -3.91
N GLU A 61 13.23 16.24 -5.22
CA GLU A 61 13.39 17.54 -5.88
C GLU A 61 12.11 18.36 -5.74
N ARG A 62 10.94 17.73 -5.93
CA ARG A 62 9.64 18.36 -5.74
C ARG A 62 9.42 18.82 -4.30
N GLN A 63 9.65 17.94 -3.32
CA GLN A 63 9.49 18.27 -1.90
C GLN A 63 10.45 19.38 -1.46
N THR A 64 11.69 19.35 -1.95
CA THR A 64 12.70 20.39 -1.67
C THR A 64 12.30 21.74 -2.27
N LYS A 65 11.80 21.74 -3.52
CA LYS A 65 11.30 22.96 -4.19
C LYS A 65 10.08 23.55 -3.46
N GLU A 66 9.19 22.70 -2.97
CA GLU A 66 7.99 23.09 -2.22
C GLU A 66 8.28 23.41 -0.74
N ARG A 67 9.54 23.31 -0.28
CA ARG A 67 9.95 23.44 1.13
C ARG A 67 9.13 22.56 2.08
N ARG A 68 8.65 21.41 1.59
CA ARG A 68 7.92 20.42 2.38
C ARG A 68 8.90 19.51 3.11
N LYS A 69 8.43 18.92 4.21
CA LYS A 69 9.19 17.87 4.91
C LYS A 69 9.42 16.71 3.94
N GLN A 70 10.65 16.23 3.88
CA GLN A 70 11.02 15.07 3.06
C GLN A 70 10.30 13.84 3.60
N GLN A 71 9.30 13.36 2.85
CA GLN A 71 8.51 12.19 3.16
C GLN A 71 8.63 11.25 1.98
N ILE A 72 9.63 10.37 2.03
CA ILE A 72 9.85 9.36 1.00
C ILE A 72 9.48 8.01 1.60
N TYR A 73 8.73 7.21 0.85
CA TYR A 73 8.32 5.89 1.30
C TYR A 73 9.45 4.86 1.13
N CYS A 74 10.39 5.07 0.21
CA CYS A 74 11.51 4.17 -0.03
C CYS A 74 12.84 4.93 -0.20
N ASP A 75 13.83 4.60 0.63
CA ASP A 75 15.21 5.08 0.54
C ASP A 75 16.21 3.91 0.68
N ALA A 76 17.50 4.22 0.59
CA ALA A 76 18.59 3.25 0.71
C ALA A 76 18.62 2.46 2.03
N GLN A 77 17.92 2.92 3.07
CA GLN A 77 17.93 2.28 4.39
C GLN A 77 16.57 1.65 4.75
N ARG A 78 15.46 2.23 4.30
CA ARG A 78 14.10 1.86 4.66
C ARG A 78 13.15 1.89 3.48
N TRP A 79 12.32 0.86 3.39
CA TRP A 79 11.21 0.77 2.46
C TRP A 79 9.93 0.60 3.27
N ASN A 80 9.23 1.70 3.48
CA ASN A 80 7.99 1.78 4.24
C ASN A 80 6.85 1.16 3.43
N PHE A 81 5.96 0.48 4.13
CA PHE A 81 4.70 0.03 3.55
C PHE A 81 3.79 1.23 3.32
N GLU A 82 3.18 1.30 2.14
CA GLU A 82 2.02 2.15 1.94
C GLU A 82 0.91 1.64 2.85
N ASN A 83 0.50 2.50 3.78
CA ASN A 83 -0.59 2.17 4.67
C ASN A 83 -1.89 2.66 4.03
N SER A 84 -2.56 1.74 3.34
CA SER A 84 -3.93 1.93 2.87
C SER A 84 -4.89 1.83 4.06
N ASP A 85 -4.98 2.90 4.85
CA ASP A 85 -5.96 2.93 5.92
C ASP A 85 -7.37 2.87 5.29
N LYS A 86 -8.23 2.03 5.87
CA LYS A 86 -9.63 1.90 5.46
C LYS A 86 -10.38 3.23 5.67
N THR A 87 -9.87 4.09 6.55
CA THR A 87 -10.42 5.43 6.80
C THR A 87 -10.47 6.30 5.54
N LEU A 88 -9.39 6.35 4.74
CA LEU A 88 -9.38 7.13 3.50
C LEU A 88 -10.35 6.57 2.46
N HIS A 89 -10.43 5.25 2.34
CA HIS A 89 -11.41 4.58 1.48
C HIS A 89 -12.85 4.89 1.93
N PHE A 90 -13.10 4.87 3.23
CA PHE A 90 -14.39 5.24 3.81
C PHE A 90 -14.75 6.70 3.49
N LEU A 91 -13.81 7.63 3.66
CA LEU A 91 -14.01 9.04 3.31
C LEU A 91 -14.30 9.21 1.80
N PHE A 92 -13.58 8.49 0.94
CA PHE A 92 -13.83 8.50 -0.50
C PHE A 92 -15.25 7.99 -0.84
N ILE A 93 -15.65 6.85 -0.26
CA ILE A 93 -17.01 6.31 -0.42
C ILE A 93 -18.06 7.30 0.12
N LEU A 94 -17.80 7.90 1.29
CA LEU A 94 -18.67 8.92 1.88
C LEU A 94 -18.83 10.14 0.96
N LYS A 95 -17.77 10.57 0.27
CA LYS A 95 -17.87 11.65 -0.74
C LYS A 95 -18.79 11.26 -1.89
N ILE A 96 -18.59 10.07 -2.46
CA ILE A 96 -19.43 9.57 -3.54
C ILE A 96 -20.89 9.49 -3.08
N LEU A 97 -21.16 8.90 -1.92
CA LEU A 97 -22.50 8.81 -1.36
C LEU A 97 -23.12 10.18 -1.09
N SER A 98 -22.34 11.14 -0.60
CA SER A 98 -22.83 12.51 -0.35
C SER A 98 -23.19 13.19 -1.68
N VAL A 99 -22.37 13.02 -2.71
CA VAL A 99 -22.61 13.55 -4.06
C VAL A 99 -23.82 12.93 -4.72
N THR A 100 -24.10 11.64 -4.50
CA THR A 100 -25.24 10.97 -5.13
C THR A 100 -26.55 11.19 -4.40
N LEU A 101 -26.53 11.20 -3.07
CA LEU A 101 -27.76 11.11 -2.27
C LEU A 101 -28.32 12.47 -1.82
N PHE A 102 -27.58 13.59 -1.96
CA PHE A 102 -28.06 14.89 -1.43
C PHE A 102 -29.42 15.33 -2.03
N CYS A 103 -29.74 14.92 -3.26
CA CYS A 103 -31.02 15.25 -3.92
C CYS A 103 -32.22 14.55 -3.28
N LEU A 104 -32.04 13.32 -2.75
CA LEU A 104 -33.16 12.47 -2.34
C LEU A 104 -33.95 13.06 -1.17
N PRO A 105 -33.34 13.52 -0.06
CA PRO A 105 -34.08 14.10 1.06
C PRO A 105 -34.94 15.29 0.65
N TRP A 106 -34.42 16.13 -0.25
CA TRP A 106 -35.14 17.29 -0.78
C TRP A 106 -36.29 16.91 -1.70
N THR A 107 -36.13 15.89 -2.54
CA THR A 107 -37.25 15.41 -3.37
C THR A 107 -38.32 14.67 -2.57
N ILE A 108 -37.94 13.97 -1.50
CA ILE A 108 -38.88 13.33 -0.57
C ILE A 108 -39.67 14.42 0.17
N GLU A 109 -38.99 15.46 0.66
CA GLU A 109 -39.64 16.59 1.33
C GLU A 109 -40.65 17.29 0.41
N LEU A 110 -40.25 17.59 -0.84
CA LEU A 110 -41.17 18.16 -1.83
C LEU A 110 -42.36 17.24 -2.13
N ALA A 111 -42.12 15.93 -2.23
CA ALA A 111 -43.17 14.94 -2.47
C ALA A 111 -44.21 14.89 -1.36
N VAL A 112 -43.78 15.05 -0.10
CA VAL A 112 -44.67 15.09 1.07
C VAL A 112 -45.48 16.38 1.08
N ILE A 113 -44.84 17.54 0.85
CA ILE A 113 -45.52 18.84 0.86
C ILE A 113 -46.55 18.96 -0.26
N SER A 114 -46.24 18.44 -1.45
CA SER A 114 -47.10 18.62 -2.64
C SER A 114 -48.08 17.48 -2.88
N ASP A 115 -48.10 16.44 -2.05
CA ASP A 115 -48.90 15.21 -2.23
C ASP A 115 -48.78 14.56 -3.64
N HIS A 116 -47.59 14.66 -4.24
CA HIS A 116 -47.29 14.18 -5.61
C HIS A 116 -46.06 13.26 -5.67
N GLY A 117 -45.95 12.35 -4.70
CA GLY A 117 -44.79 11.45 -4.58
C GLY A 117 -44.54 10.55 -5.79
N SER A 118 -45.58 10.16 -6.53
CA SER A 118 -45.44 9.31 -7.73
C SER A 118 -44.66 9.97 -8.87
N ILE A 119 -44.60 11.31 -8.92
CA ILE A 119 -43.91 12.07 -9.96
C ILE A 119 -42.57 12.61 -9.44
N ILE A 120 -42.55 13.13 -8.21
CA ILE A 120 -41.38 13.85 -7.66
C ILE A 120 -40.25 12.88 -7.27
N ILE A 121 -40.57 11.70 -6.74
CA ILE A 121 -39.55 10.72 -6.32
C ILE A 121 -38.73 10.22 -7.52
N PRO A 122 -39.33 9.82 -8.67
CA PRO A 122 -38.58 9.49 -9.87
C PRO A 122 -37.66 10.62 -10.36
N ILE A 123 -38.11 11.87 -10.29
CA ILE A 123 -37.28 13.04 -10.65
C ILE A 123 -36.07 13.14 -9.72
N GLY A 124 -36.24 12.90 -8.42
CA GLY A 124 -35.14 12.86 -7.46
C GLY A 124 -34.10 11.77 -7.74
N VAL A 125 -34.55 10.58 -8.16
CA VAL A 125 -33.65 9.50 -8.59
C VAL A 125 -32.87 9.89 -9.85
N ILE A 126 -33.54 10.48 -10.84
CA ILE A 126 -32.90 10.97 -12.07
C ILE A 126 -31.87 12.07 -11.75
N ALA A 127 -32.21 12.99 -10.85
CA ALA A 127 -31.31 14.05 -10.39
C ALA A 127 -30.09 13.48 -9.66
N SER A 128 -30.27 12.42 -8.86
CA SER A 128 -29.19 11.73 -8.15
C SER A 128 -28.22 11.03 -9.12
N ILE A 129 -28.75 10.37 -10.15
CA ILE A 129 -27.93 9.74 -11.20
C ILE A 129 -27.19 10.81 -12.01
N SER A 130 -27.87 11.91 -12.34
CA SER A 130 -27.29 13.03 -13.08
C SER A 130 -26.19 13.73 -12.27
N ALA A 131 -26.37 13.88 -10.96
CA ALA A 131 -25.37 14.40 -10.05
C ALA A 131 -24.09 13.55 -10.04
N LEU A 132 -24.23 12.22 -10.01
CA LEU A 132 -23.10 11.28 -10.12
C LEU A 132 -22.39 11.41 -11.48
N CYS A 133 -23.15 11.40 -12.58
CA CYS A 133 -22.58 11.51 -13.92
C CYS A 133 -21.83 12.84 -14.11
N LEU A 134 -22.39 13.95 -13.65
CA LEU A 134 -21.73 15.27 -13.70
C LEU A 134 -20.46 15.29 -12.85
N HIS A 135 -20.47 14.66 -11.68
CA HIS A 135 -19.30 14.59 -10.81
C HIS A 135 -18.15 13.78 -11.44
N ALA A 136 -18.47 12.76 -12.23
CA ALA A 136 -17.49 11.97 -12.97
C ALA A 136 -16.89 12.71 -14.20
N THR A 137 -17.44 13.86 -14.60
CA THR A 137 -16.88 14.66 -15.70
C THR A 137 -15.75 15.58 -15.24
N SER A 138 -15.05 16.22 -16.18
CA SER A 138 -14.05 17.26 -15.89
C SER A 138 -14.62 18.51 -15.20
N ARG A 139 -15.94 18.58 -14.91
CA ARG A 139 -16.63 19.74 -14.33
C ARG A 139 -17.49 19.35 -13.11
N PRO A 140 -16.90 18.86 -12.02
CA PRO A 140 -17.65 18.41 -10.84
C PRO A 140 -18.41 19.54 -10.13
N TRP A 141 -18.01 20.80 -10.34
CA TRP A 141 -18.67 21.97 -9.77
C TRP A 141 -20.12 22.16 -10.24
N LEU A 142 -20.48 21.62 -11.41
CA LEU A 142 -21.86 21.65 -11.91
C LEU A 142 -22.82 20.87 -11.00
N THR A 143 -22.35 19.77 -10.40
CA THR A 143 -23.15 19.00 -9.43
C THR A 143 -23.47 19.84 -8.20
N TYR A 144 -22.54 20.67 -7.73
CA TYR A 144 -22.73 21.53 -6.58
C TYR A 144 -23.70 22.67 -6.88
N ILE A 145 -23.69 23.22 -8.10
CA ILE A 145 -24.69 24.21 -8.53
C ILE A 145 -26.07 23.59 -8.59
N LEU A 146 -26.20 22.40 -9.18
CA LEU A 146 -27.46 21.65 -9.23
C LEU A 146 -28.03 21.46 -7.82
N GLY A 147 -27.17 21.05 -6.87
CA GLY A 147 -27.56 20.92 -5.46
C GLY A 147 -27.92 22.24 -4.80
N GLY A 148 -27.15 23.30 -5.02
CA GLY A 148 -27.48 24.63 -4.52
C GLY A 148 -28.84 25.12 -5.00
N VAL A 149 -29.13 24.98 -6.29
CA VAL A 149 -30.42 25.37 -6.89
C VAL A 149 -31.57 24.54 -6.31
N LEU A 150 -31.42 23.21 -6.23
CA LEU A 150 -32.44 22.35 -5.65
C LEU A 150 -32.71 22.68 -4.18
N GLY A 151 -31.66 22.94 -3.40
CA GLY A 151 -31.78 23.35 -2.00
C GLY A 151 -32.48 24.70 -1.82
N VAL A 152 -32.25 25.67 -2.72
CA VAL A 152 -32.96 26.97 -2.69
C VAL A 152 -34.44 26.79 -3.05
N ILE A 153 -34.76 25.94 -4.03
CA ILE A 153 -36.14 25.64 -4.41
C ILE A 153 -36.88 24.99 -3.23
N THR A 154 -36.28 23.98 -2.59
CA THR A 154 -36.91 23.30 -1.44
C THR A 154 -37.10 24.24 -0.25
N ALA A 155 -36.08 25.04 0.07
CA ALA A 155 -36.17 26.07 1.10
C ALA A 155 -37.32 27.06 0.83
N GLY A 156 -37.48 27.50 -0.43
CA GLY A 156 -38.54 28.41 -0.85
C GLY A 156 -39.94 27.81 -0.69
N VAL A 157 -40.11 26.54 -1.07
CA VAL A 157 -41.38 25.81 -0.93
C VAL A 157 -41.74 25.60 0.54
N ILE A 158 -40.77 25.22 1.38
CA ILE A 158 -40.98 25.07 2.83
C ILE A 158 -41.38 26.41 3.46
N ALA A 159 -40.67 27.48 3.14
CA ALA A 159 -40.98 28.82 3.66
C ALA A 159 -42.37 29.30 3.24
N TRP A 160 -42.79 29.00 2.01
CA TRP A 160 -44.13 29.30 1.51
C TRP A 160 -45.21 28.49 2.25
N HIS A 161 -44.99 27.19 2.45
CA HIS A 161 -45.98 26.30 3.06
C HIS A 161 -46.12 26.53 4.57
N GLN A 162 -45.01 26.70 5.29
CA GLN A 162 -44.97 26.76 6.76
C GLN A 162 -44.91 28.19 7.32
N GLY A 163 -44.77 29.21 6.47
CA GLY A 163 -44.67 30.63 6.87
C GLY A 163 -43.36 31.02 7.57
N ALA A 164 -42.46 30.06 7.82
CA ALA A 164 -41.13 30.29 8.37
C ALA A 164 -40.18 29.17 7.95
N LEU A 165 -38.90 29.51 7.74
CA LEU A 165 -37.84 28.55 7.44
C LEU A 165 -37.17 27.98 8.70
N TRP A 166 -37.36 28.63 9.85
CA TRP A 166 -36.70 28.30 11.11
C TRP A 166 -37.73 27.91 12.17
N GLY A 167 -37.77 26.63 12.56
CA GLY A 167 -38.62 26.10 13.62
C GLY A 167 -38.35 24.62 13.89
N TYR A 168 -38.67 24.13 15.09
CA TYR A 168 -38.51 22.71 15.43
C TYR A 168 -39.72 21.92 14.93
N TRP A 169 -39.75 21.66 13.62
CA TRP A 169 -40.77 20.84 12.97
C TRP A 169 -40.14 19.53 12.53
N SER A 170 -40.80 18.40 12.81
CA SER A 170 -40.36 17.07 12.37
C SER A 170 -40.19 16.98 10.84
N GLU A 171 -40.91 17.82 10.10
CA GLU A 171 -40.87 17.87 8.64
C GLU A 171 -39.54 18.45 8.10
N GLN A 172 -38.92 19.42 8.76
CA GLN A 172 -37.68 20.04 8.26
C GLN A 172 -36.43 19.15 8.41
N THR A 173 -36.56 17.96 9.01
CA THR A 173 -35.44 17.02 9.20
C THR A 173 -34.83 16.56 7.89
N ALA A 174 -35.66 16.29 6.87
CA ALA A 174 -35.18 15.88 5.55
C ALA A 174 -34.45 17.02 4.83
N PHE A 175 -34.91 18.27 5.00
CA PHE A 175 -34.24 19.44 4.43
C PHE A 175 -32.81 19.60 4.98
N TRP A 176 -32.66 19.56 6.31
CA TRP A 176 -31.35 19.69 6.94
C TRP A 176 -30.44 18.49 6.65
N PHE A 177 -31.00 17.29 6.53
CA PHE A 177 -30.23 16.11 6.11
C PHE A 177 -29.70 16.27 4.68
N GLY A 178 -30.51 16.76 3.73
CA GLY A 178 -30.07 17.10 2.37
C GLY A 178 -28.99 18.19 2.35
N ALA A 179 -29.15 19.24 3.16
CA ALA A 179 -28.16 20.32 3.29
C ALA A 179 -26.83 19.81 3.88
N ALA A 180 -26.87 18.92 4.87
CA ALA A 180 -25.69 18.28 5.44
C ALA A 180 -24.96 17.40 4.42
N LEU A 181 -25.69 16.61 3.63
CA LEU A 181 -25.10 15.81 2.54
C LEU A 181 -24.45 16.70 1.47
N LEU A 182 -25.11 17.80 1.07
CA LEU A 182 -24.53 18.74 0.13
C LEU A 182 -23.25 19.39 0.70
N PHE A 183 -23.27 19.81 1.97
CA PHE A 183 -22.07 20.33 2.65
C PHE A 183 -20.92 19.32 2.63
N MET A 184 -21.20 18.05 2.96
CA MET A 184 -20.22 16.97 2.94
C MET A 184 -19.68 16.72 1.52
N ALA A 185 -20.52 16.83 0.49
CA ALA A 185 -20.15 16.67 -0.90
C ALA A 185 -19.26 17.80 -1.44
N ILE A 186 -19.51 19.05 -1.01
CA ILE A 186 -18.79 20.24 -1.48
C ILE A 186 -17.43 20.37 -0.80
N ILE A 187 -17.39 20.39 0.54
CA ILE A 187 -16.17 20.69 1.31
C ILE A 187 -15.97 19.73 2.49
N GLY A 188 -17.03 19.22 3.11
CA GLY A 188 -16.94 18.51 4.39
C GLY A 188 -16.02 17.28 4.35
N VAL A 189 -16.12 16.44 3.31
CA VAL A 189 -15.21 15.28 3.19
C VAL A 189 -13.78 15.72 2.88
N ASP A 190 -13.58 16.74 2.05
CA ASP A 190 -12.23 17.23 1.72
C ASP A 190 -11.54 17.81 2.96
N LEU A 191 -12.30 18.49 3.83
CA LEU A 191 -11.81 18.97 5.12
C LEU A 191 -11.48 17.80 6.07
N LEU A 192 -12.29 16.75 6.09
CA LEU A 192 -11.98 15.54 6.86
C LEU A 192 -10.72 14.83 6.35
N ILE A 193 -10.51 14.75 5.04
CA ILE A 193 -9.29 14.21 4.44
C ILE A 193 -8.08 15.08 4.79
N GLY A 194 -8.23 16.41 4.75
CA GLY A 194 -7.19 17.35 5.15
C GLY A 194 -6.83 17.21 6.63
N LEU A 195 -7.83 17.13 7.51
CA LEU A 195 -7.64 16.92 8.94
C LEU A 195 -7.00 15.56 9.23
N TYR A 196 -7.47 14.50 8.57
CA TYR A 196 -6.86 13.19 8.64
C TYR A 196 -5.39 13.25 8.27
N SER A 197 -5.04 13.89 7.15
CA SER A 197 -3.65 14.02 6.69
C SER A 197 -2.75 14.79 7.66
N LEU A 198 -3.30 15.71 8.47
CA LEU A 198 -2.53 16.44 9.48
C LEU A 198 -2.23 15.60 10.73
N ILE A 199 -3.17 14.73 11.12
CA ILE A 199 -3.06 13.89 12.33
C ILE A 199 -2.35 12.57 12.02
N TYR A 200 -2.46 12.12 10.77
CA TYR A 200 -1.95 10.84 10.32
C TYR A 200 -0.42 10.84 10.34
N ASN A 201 0.13 9.99 11.19
CA ASN A 201 1.53 9.63 11.17
C ASN A 201 1.65 8.20 10.67
N HIS A 202 2.63 7.97 9.79
CA HIS A 202 2.97 6.64 9.33
C HIS A 202 3.31 5.74 10.54
N ASP A 203 2.84 4.49 10.50
CA ASP A 203 2.91 3.54 11.61
C ASP A 203 4.32 2.95 11.81
N GLY A 204 5.29 3.35 10.99
CA GLY A 204 6.66 2.85 11.00
C GLY A 204 6.79 1.45 10.42
N SER A 205 5.76 0.95 9.73
CA SER A 205 5.76 -0.38 9.14
C SER A 205 6.53 -0.41 7.81
N GLY A 206 7.34 -1.44 7.62
CA GLY A 206 8.18 -1.56 6.45
C GLY A 206 9.43 -2.41 6.69
N PHE A 207 10.24 -2.46 5.66
CA PHE A 207 11.54 -3.09 5.66
C PHE A 207 12.63 -2.09 6.03
N ASN A 208 13.58 -2.52 6.85
CA ASN A 208 14.75 -1.72 7.18
C ASN A 208 16.00 -2.52 6.86
N ARG A 209 16.68 -2.14 5.77
CA ARG A 209 17.93 -2.73 5.30
C ARG A 209 19.05 -2.57 6.33
N ARG A 210 19.09 -1.42 7.02
CA ARG A 210 20.15 -1.12 8.01
C ARG A 210 20.16 -2.12 9.16
N ASP A 211 18.99 -2.41 9.72
CA ASP A 211 18.86 -3.31 10.86
C ASP A 211 18.56 -4.76 10.45
N GLY A 212 18.11 -4.99 9.21
CA GLY A 212 17.64 -6.29 8.71
C GLY A 212 16.25 -6.70 9.21
N MET A 213 15.51 -5.78 9.82
CA MET A 213 14.24 -6.06 10.49
C MET A 213 13.04 -5.68 9.63
N VAL A 214 11.99 -6.49 9.70
CA VAL A 214 10.65 -6.17 9.20
C VAL A 214 9.81 -5.65 10.36
N ARG A 215 9.18 -4.49 10.18
CA ARG A 215 8.28 -3.89 11.15
C ARG A 215 6.87 -3.93 10.59
N ILE A 216 5.94 -4.52 11.34
CA ILE A 216 4.52 -4.58 10.97
C ILE A 216 3.74 -3.82 12.04
N GLY A 217 3.13 -2.70 11.64
CA GLY A 217 2.26 -1.91 12.50
C GLY A 217 1.04 -2.73 12.91
N ARG A 218 0.67 -2.65 14.19
CA ARG A 218 -0.52 -3.32 14.74
C ARG A 218 -1.39 -2.28 15.40
N ARG A 219 -2.70 -2.33 15.12
CA ARG A 219 -3.66 -1.40 15.73
C ARG A 219 -3.72 -1.64 17.23
N PHE A 220 -3.54 -0.58 18.02
CA PHE A 220 -3.59 -0.59 19.49
C PHE A 220 -2.61 -1.57 20.17
N ARG A 221 -1.53 -1.99 19.49
CA ARG A 221 -0.49 -2.87 20.05
C ARG A 221 0.89 -2.38 19.59
N SER A 222 1.93 -2.81 20.28
CA SER A 222 3.31 -2.58 19.81
C SER A 222 3.50 -3.16 18.41
N PRO A 223 4.30 -2.52 17.53
CA PRO A 223 4.60 -3.08 16.23
C PRO A 223 5.25 -4.45 16.39
N PHE A 224 4.93 -5.36 15.49
CA PHE A 224 5.62 -6.63 15.41
C PHE A 224 6.94 -6.44 14.66
N ILE A 225 8.05 -6.84 15.27
CA ILE A 225 9.38 -6.66 14.74
C ILE A 225 10.07 -8.02 14.73
N ALA A 226 10.53 -8.45 13.56
CA ALA A 226 11.26 -9.70 13.38
C ALA A 226 12.31 -9.56 12.27
N PRO A 227 13.43 -10.31 12.32
CA PRO A 227 14.40 -10.36 11.24
C PRO A 227 13.77 -10.80 9.91
N PHE A 228 14.25 -10.23 8.79
CA PHE A 228 13.72 -10.50 7.45
C PHE A 228 13.77 -11.98 7.05
N TYR A 229 14.84 -12.67 7.41
CA TYR A 229 15.02 -14.09 7.12
C TYR A 229 14.11 -15.03 7.95
N GLU A 230 13.32 -14.51 8.89
CA GLU A 230 12.30 -15.28 9.62
C GLU A 230 10.95 -15.33 8.90
N PHE A 231 10.84 -14.67 7.73
CA PHE A 231 9.61 -14.68 6.95
C PHE A 231 9.71 -15.65 5.77
N ASP A 232 8.68 -16.47 5.60
CA ASP A 232 8.52 -17.33 4.44
C ASP A 232 7.74 -16.60 3.34
N PRO A 233 8.35 -16.40 2.16
CA PRO A 233 7.70 -15.79 1.02
C PRO A 233 6.75 -16.81 0.36
N VAL A 234 5.51 -16.40 0.17
CA VAL A 234 4.47 -17.22 -0.48
C VAL A 234 3.84 -16.39 -1.59
N MET A 235 3.86 -16.94 -2.80
CA MET A 235 3.11 -16.42 -3.93
C MET A 235 1.70 -17.00 -3.88
N GLN A 236 0.71 -16.14 -3.68
CA GLN A 236 -0.69 -16.51 -3.69
C GLN A 236 -1.34 -16.15 -5.03
N LEU A 237 -2.04 -17.12 -5.62
CA LEU A 237 -2.90 -16.94 -6.79
C LEU A 237 -4.26 -16.38 -6.33
N GLN A 238 -4.57 -15.16 -6.76
CA GLN A 238 -5.87 -14.52 -6.54
C GLN A 238 -6.69 -14.57 -7.82
N VAL A 239 -7.80 -15.30 -7.79
CA VAL A 239 -8.73 -15.36 -8.92
C VAL A 239 -9.65 -14.14 -8.87
N THR A 240 -9.66 -13.35 -9.93
CA THR A 240 -10.51 -12.16 -9.98
C THR A 240 -11.95 -12.55 -10.33
N PRO A 241 -12.97 -11.76 -9.91
CA PRO A 241 -14.38 -12.06 -10.19
C PRO A 241 -14.73 -12.24 -11.67
N HIS A 242 -13.89 -11.72 -12.58
CA HIS A 242 -14.08 -11.80 -14.03
C HIS A 242 -13.30 -12.96 -14.69
N GLY A 243 -12.82 -13.93 -13.91
CA GLY A 243 -12.09 -15.09 -14.41
C GLY A 243 -10.62 -14.81 -14.79
N GLY A 244 -10.10 -13.65 -14.42
CA GLY A 244 -8.67 -13.36 -14.48
C GLY A 244 -7.94 -13.95 -13.27
N HIS A 245 -6.62 -13.79 -13.26
CA HIS A 245 -5.80 -14.21 -12.13
C HIS A 245 -4.64 -13.25 -11.91
N ASP A 246 -4.41 -12.93 -10.65
CA ASP A 246 -3.35 -12.06 -10.18
C ASP A 246 -2.48 -12.83 -9.20
N TYR A 247 -1.20 -12.46 -9.12
CA TYR A 247 -0.31 -13.02 -8.12
C TYR A 247 0.03 -11.97 -7.06
N VAL A 248 0.00 -12.36 -5.79
CA VAL A 248 0.30 -11.50 -4.66
C VAL A 248 1.35 -12.13 -3.77
N LEU A 249 2.34 -11.35 -3.35
CA LEU A 249 3.39 -11.82 -2.46
C LEU A 249 2.98 -11.62 -1.00
N TRP A 250 2.98 -12.72 -0.26
CA TRP A 250 2.81 -12.75 1.18
C TRP A 250 4.13 -13.10 1.86
N LEU A 251 4.38 -12.48 3.00
CA LEU A 251 5.45 -12.86 3.91
C LEU A 251 4.83 -13.37 5.21
N HIS A 252 4.98 -14.66 5.48
CA HIS A 252 4.48 -15.29 6.70
C HIS A 252 5.61 -15.46 7.70
N HIS A 253 5.44 -15.00 8.93
CA HIS A 253 6.44 -15.26 9.96
C HIS A 253 6.47 -16.75 10.33
N ARG A 254 7.66 -17.35 10.41
CA ARG A 254 7.84 -18.81 10.64
C ARG A 254 7.29 -19.32 11.97
N TYR A 255 7.35 -18.47 13.00
CA TYR A 255 7.16 -18.87 14.39
C TYR A 255 5.90 -18.29 15.03
N THR A 256 5.09 -17.54 14.27
CA THR A 256 3.84 -16.91 14.75
C THR A 256 2.83 -16.83 13.61
N ASP A 257 1.56 -16.60 13.90
CA ASP A 257 0.54 -16.38 12.86
C ASP A 257 0.59 -14.99 12.19
N ASN A 258 1.59 -14.15 12.51
CA ASN A 258 1.76 -12.86 11.85
C ASN A 258 2.19 -13.02 10.39
N GLN A 259 1.55 -12.25 9.52
CA GLN A 259 1.82 -12.23 8.09
C GLN A 259 1.62 -10.82 7.54
N VAL A 260 2.29 -10.51 6.44
CA VAL A 260 2.07 -9.26 5.70
C VAL A 260 1.85 -9.56 4.23
N CYS A 261 0.75 -9.04 3.69
CA CYS A 261 0.48 -8.97 2.26
C CYS A 261 1.23 -7.76 1.70
N LEU A 262 2.04 -7.95 0.66
CA LEU A 262 2.77 -6.87 0.01
C LEU A 262 1.97 -6.22 -1.13
N GLY A 263 0.89 -6.87 -1.59
CA GLY A 263 -0.05 -6.29 -2.54
C GLY A 263 -0.72 -5.05 -1.95
N MET A 264 -0.80 -3.98 -2.74
CA MET A 264 -1.29 -2.63 -2.33
C MET A 264 -0.45 -1.95 -1.23
N LYS A 265 0.63 -2.57 -0.74
CA LYS A 265 1.55 -1.97 0.24
C LYS A 265 2.89 -1.60 -0.36
N MET A 266 3.35 -2.38 -1.34
CA MET A 266 4.65 -2.17 -1.99
C MET A 266 4.61 -2.38 -3.48
N HIS A 267 3.74 -3.25 -3.97
CA HIS A 267 3.53 -3.48 -5.38
C HIS A 267 2.04 -3.39 -5.72
N SER A 268 1.76 -3.02 -6.97
CA SER A 268 0.39 -3.01 -7.50
C SER A 268 -0.23 -4.41 -7.47
N LEU A 269 -1.56 -4.47 -7.35
CA LEU A 269 -2.31 -5.69 -7.66
C LEU A 269 -2.18 -6.01 -9.15
N GLY A 270 -2.29 -7.28 -9.52
CA GLY A 270 -2.18 -7.71 -10.92
C GLY A 270 -0.75 -7.97 -11.41
N LEU A 271 0.19 -8.33 -10.52
CA LEU A 271 1.48 -8.84 -10.96
C LEU A 271 1.28 -10.16 -11.71
N ASP A 272 1.94 -10.28 -12.86
CA ASP A 272 2.15 -11.57 -13.48
C ASP A 272 3.16 -12.40 -12.66
N LYS A 273 3.24 -13.69 -12.98
CA LYS A 273 4.11 -14.62 -12.26
C LYS A 273 5.59 -14.23 -12.35
N ALA A 274 6.04 -13.76 -13.52
CA ALA A 274 7.45 -13.39 -13.75
C ALA A 274 7.85 -12.12 -12.98
N ASN A 275 7.02 -11.08 -13.01
CA ASN A 275 7.25 -9.86 -12.24
C ASN A 275 7.13 -10.09 -10.75
N LEU A 276 6.30 -11.04 -10.28
CA LEU A 276 6.30 -11.39 -8.87
C LEU A 276 7.62 -12.04 -8.44
N TYR A 277 8.17 -12.95 -9.24
CA TYR A 277 9.49 -13.52 -8.95
C TYR A 277 10.60 -12.47 -8.99
N ALA A 278 10.56 -11.56 -9.97
CA ALA A 278 11.49 -10.43 -10.05
C ALA A 278 11.33 -9.45 -8.88
N PHE A 279 10.10 -9.23 -8.41
CA PHE A 279 9.84 -8.40 -7.24
C PHE A 279 10.39 -9.06 -5.97
N TRP A 280 10.23 -10.39 -5.82
CA TRP A 280 10.87 -11.12 -4.72
C TRP A 280 12.40 -11.06 -4.78
N ASP A 281 13.00 -11.19 -5.96
CA ASP A 281 14.44 -10.99 -6.17
C ASP A 281 14.89 -9.57 -5.80
N THR A 282 14.14 -8.56 -6.27
CA THR A 282 14.34 -7.14 -5.97
C THR A 282 14.32 -6.88 -4.47
N LEU A 283 13.32 -7.43 -3.76
CA LEU A 283 13.18 -7.27 -2.32
C LEU A 283 14.32 -7.94 -1.54
N GLN A 284 14.74 -9.14 -1.95
CA GLN A 284 15.89 -9.79 -1.32
C GLN A 284 17.18 -8.99 -1.53
N ARG A 285 17.44 -8.50 -2.75
CA ARG A 285 18.60 -7.62 -3.05
C ARG A 285 18.54 -6.31 -2.26
N TYR A 286 17.36 -5.73 -2.14
CA TYR A 286 17.13 -4.54 -1.32
C TYR A 286 17.45 -4.78 0.17
N MET A 287 17.18 -5.97 0.70
CA MET A 287 17.48 -6.29 2.10
C MET A 287 18.91 -6.79 2.31
N ASP A 288 19.56 -7.37 1.29
CA ASP A 288 20.90 -7.94 1.41
C ASP A 288 21.98 -6.86 1.37
N VAL A 289 22.62 -6.63 2.51
CA VAL A 289 23.67 -5.62 2.66
C VAL A 289 24.95 -5.97 1.89
N GLU A 290 25.08 -7.20 1.40
CA GLU A 290 26.20 -7.64 0.56
C GLU A 290 25.95 -7.40 -0.94
N GLN A 291 24.70 -7.09 -1.32
CA GLN A 291 24.32 -6.80 -2.71
C GLN A 291 24.10 -5.29 -2.91
N PRO A 292 24.38 -4.76 -4.11
CA PRO A 292 23.97 -3.39 -4.45
C PRO A 292 22.45 -3.27 -4.45
N LEU A 293 21.94 -2.07 -4.14
CA LEU A 293 20.52 -1.77 -4.19
C LEU A 293 19.94 -2.04 -5.60
N PRO A 294 18.70 -2.54 -5.68
CA PRO A 294 18.04 -2.77 -6.97
C PRO A 294 17.92 -1.48 -7.78
N ASP A 295 17.96 -1.58 -9.11
CA ASP A 295 17.98 -0.41 -9.99
C ASP A 295 16.56 0.12 -10.23
N LEU A 296 15.98 0.73 -9.20
CA LEU A 296 14.62 1.26 -9.20
C LEU A 296 14.61 2.80 -9.25
N PRO A 297 13.66 3.42 -9.98
CA PRO A 297 13.51 4.87 -10.05
C PRO A 297 13.43 5.58 -8.69
N VAL A 298 12.70 5.02 -7.72
CA VAL A 298 12.53 5.62 -6.38
C VAL A 298 13.85 5.68 -5.61
N LEU A 299 14.72 4.69 -5.80
CA LEU A 299 15.98 4.59 -5.06
C LEU A 299 17.05 5.54 -5.56
N GLU A 300 16.94 6.02 -6.81
CA GLU A 300 17.92 6.89 -7.48
C GLU A 300 18.40 8.04 -6.60
N GLN A 301 17.49 8.62 -5.80
CA GLN A 301 17.79 9.75 -4.93
C GLN A 301 18.73 9.41 -3.77
N SER A 302 18.79 8.14 -3.37
CA SER A 302 19.51 7.67 -2.18
C SER A 302 20.56 6.60 -2.50
N ARG A 303 20.69 6.13 -3.75
CA ARG A 303 21.66 5.09 -4.16
C ARG A 303 23.10 5.41 -3.71
N HIS A 304 23.53 6.65 -3.86
CA HIS A 304 24.88 7.11 -3.50
C HIS A 304 25.15 7.08 -1.98
N LEU A 305 24.11 6.97 -1.14
CA LEU A 305 24.24 6.89 0.31
C LEU A 305 24.55 5.46 0.80
N ASP A 306 24.28 4.44 -0.01
CA ASP A 306 24.63 3.05 0.31
C ASP A 306 26.04 2.74 -0.22
N PRO A 307 27.01 2.39 0.65
CA PRO A 307 28.41 2.25 0.26
C PRO A 307 28.66 1.11 -0.73
N VAL A 308 27.91 0.01 -0.61
CA VAL A 308 28.02 -1.14 -1.52
C VAL A 308 27.51 -0.76 -2.90
N THR A 309 26.37 -0.06 -2.95
CA THR A 309 25.79 0.45 -4.18
C THR A 309 26.68 1.50 -4.85
N ALA A 310 27.22 2.45 -4.08
CA ALA A 310 28.11 3.48 -4.60
C ALA A 310 29.38 2.90 -5.22
N ALA A 311 30.00 1.90 -4.56
CA ALA A 311 31.16 1.20 -5.09
C ALA A 311 30.83 0.41 -6.37
N HIS A 312 29.69 -0.28 -6.38
CA HIS A 312 29.22 -1.02 -7.56
C HIS A 312 28.93 -0.09 -8.75
N ASP A 313 28.18 1.00 -8.53
CA ASP A 313 27.81 1.97 -9.55
C ASP A 313 29.05 2.67 -10.14
N ALA A 314 30.06 2.96 -9.31
CA ALA A 314 31.36 3.49 -9.76
C ALA A 314 32.14 2.47 -10.60
N ALA A 315 32.11 1.18 -10.24
CA ALA A 315 32.81 0.13 -10.98
C ALA A 315 32.23 -0.10 -12.38
N ILE A 316 30.91 0.02 -12.54
CA ILE A 316 30.23 -0.16 -13.84
C ILE A 316 30.06 1.15 -14.64
N GLY A 317 30.46 2.29 -14.07
CA GLY A 317 30.31 3.60 -14.71
C GLY A 317 28.85 4.01 -14.93
N ARG A 318 27.95 3.66 -13.99
CA ARG A 318 26.52 3.97 -14.10
C ARG A 318 26.29 5.50 -14.01
N PRO A 319 25.47 6.11 -14.88
CA PRO A 319 25.12 7.52 -14.75
C PRO A 319 24.36 7.80 -13.45
N GLU A 320 24.74 8.86 -12.72
CA GLU A 320 24.13 9.22 -11.42
C GLU A 320 22.65 9.64 -11.53
N ARG A 321 22.25 10.18 -12.69
CA ARG A 321 20.89 10.65 -12.99
C ARG A 321 20.11 9.74 -13.94
N TYR A 322 20.54 8.49 -14.09
CA TYR A 322 19.96 7.52 -15.03
C TYR A 322 18.43 7.46 -14.98
N TRP A 323 17.82 7.43 -13.79
CA TRP A 323 16.36 7.41 -13.65
C TRP A 323 15.74 8.81 -13.61
N ARG A 324 16.42 9.79 -13.00
CA ARG A 324 15.92 11.18 -12.90
C ARG A 324 15.68 11.80 -14.27
N ASP A 325 16.46 11.42 -15.27
CA ASP A 325 16.37 11.97 -16.61
C ASP A 325 15.44 11.16 -17.53
N ARG A 326 14.74 10.14 -17.01
CA ARG A 326 13.79 9.32 -17.77
C ARG A 326 12.35 9.60 -17.39
N THR A 327 11.50 9.70 -18.42
CA THR A 327 10.04 9.71 -18.27
C THR A 327 9.46 8.30 -18.46
N PHE A 328 8.23 8.10 -17.99
CA PHE A 328 7.49 6.86 -18.22
C PHE A 328 7.33 6.53 -19.72
N GLU A 329 6.96 7.52 -20.53
CA GLU A 329 6.76 7.34 -21.97
C GLU A 329 8.06 6.96 -22.69
N ASP A 330 9.18 7.60 -22.33
CA ASP A 330 10.49 7.28 -22.90
C ASP A 330 10.94 5.87 -22.50
N TRP A 331 10.77 5.49 -21.22
CA TRP A 331 11.07 4.14 -20.75
C TRP A 331 10.26 3.09 -21.50
N LYS A 332 8.94 3.27 -21.59
CA LYS A 332 8.03 2.33 -22.25
C LYS A 332 8.38 2.09 -23.72
N ARG A 333 8.89 3.12 -24.41
CA ARG A 333 9.31 3.03 -25.83
C ARG A 333 10.75 2.54 -26.00
N SER A 334 11.56 2.59 -24.94
CA SER A 334 12.97 2.22 -24.99
C SER A 334 13.19 0.73 -25.28
N SER A 335 14.32 0.43 -25.93
CA SER A 335 14.79 -0.96 -26.09
C SER A 335 15.09 -1.61 -24.74
N ALA A 336 15.51 -0.84 -23.73
CA ALA A 336 15.79 -1.34 -22.38
C ALA A 336 14.55 -1.96 -21.73
N SER A 337 13.39 -1.31 -21.81
CA SER A 337 12.12 -1.85 -21.31
C SER A 337 11.76 -3.17 -22.01
N ARG A 338 11.83 -3.22 -23.34
CA ARG A 338 11.55 -4.45 -24.11
C ARG A 338 12.50 -5.60 -23.75
N ASN A 339 13.79 -5.31 -23.67
CA ASN A 339 14.81 -6.29 -23.31
C ASN A 339 14.61 -6.81 -21.88
N LEU A 340 14.17 -5.96 -20.94
CA LEU A 340 13.84 -6.39 -19.58
C LEU A 340 12.62 -7.32 -19.58
N LYS A 341 11.53 -6.98 -20.30
CA LYS A 341 10.34 -7.87 -20.41
C LYS A 341 10.73 -9.25 -20.95
N GLU A 342 11.54 -9.28 -21.99
CA GLU A 342 12.01 -10.53 -22.61
C GLU A 342 12.86 -11.35 -21.65
N LYS A 343 13.82 -10.72 -20.94
CA LYS A 343 14.63 -11.38 -19.91
C LYS A 343 13.76 -11.93 -18.78
N LEU A 344 12.80 -11.16 -18.30
CA LEU A 344 11.89 -11.59 -17.23
C LEU A 344 11.06 -12.81 -17.63
N THR A 345 10.60 -12.84 -18.88
CA THR A 345 9.76 -13.93 -19.41
C THR A 345 10.58 -15.19 -19.68
N SER A 346 11.81 -15.04 -20.19
CA SER A 346 12.68 -16.15 -20.55
C SER A 346 13.48 -16.72 -19.38
N HIS A 347 13.61 -15.98 -18.27
CA HIS A 347 14.41 -16.41 -17.14
C HIS A 347 13.79 -17.64 -16.43
N PRO A 348 14.57 -18.71 -16.18
CA PRO A 348 14.09 -19.89 -15.49
C PRO A 348 14.02 -19.64 -13.97
N TRP A 349 12.95 -19.01 -13.52
CA TRP A 349 12.73 -18.67 -12.11
C TRP A 349 12.66 -19.91 -11.21
N GLN A 350 13.14 -19.74 -9.97
CA GLN A 350 12.96 -20.70 -8.86
C GLN A 350 13.56 -22.10 -9.10
N GLN A 351 14.53 -22.26 -10.00
CA GLN A 351 15.18 -23.57 -10.26
C GLN A 351 16.17 -23.97 -9.16
N GLN A 352 16.92 -23.01 -8.64
CA GLN A 352 17.97 -23.23 -7.64
C GLN A 352 17.43 -23.73 -6.29
N PRO A 353 18.25 -24.38 -5.45
CA PRO A 353 17.85 -24.81 -4.11
C PRO A 353 17.60 -23.61 -3.20
N CYS A 354 16.73 -23.76 -2.20
CA CYS A 354 16.48 -22.68 -1.24
C CYS A 354 17.60 -22.62 -0.18
N THR A 355 18.38 -21.53 -0.17
CA THR A 355 19.51 -21.37 0.76
C THR A 355 19.06 -21.39 2.21
N LEU A 356 17.90 -20.81 2.51
CA LEU A 356 17.33 -20.76 3.86
C LEU A 356 16.95 -22.16 4.38
N ARG A 357 16.51 -23.06 3.48
CA ARG A 357 16.15 -24.44 3.84
C ARG A 357 17.37 -25.25 4.29
N ASN A 358 18.54 -24.97 3.74
CA ASN A 358 19.80 -25.61 4.12
C ASN A 358 20.31 -25.16 5.51
N LYS A 359 19.76 -24.07 6.06
CA LYS A 359 20.10 -23.53 7.38
C LYS A 359 19.15 -23.99 8.48
N ILE A 360 18.15 -24.80 8.15
CA ILE A 360 17.20 -25.33 9.13
C ILE A 360 17.91 -26.41 9.95
N ASP A 361 17.96 -26.21 11.26
CA ASP A 361 18.45 -27.19 12.23
C ASP A 361 17.26 -27.82 12.96
N PRO A 362 16.94 -29.10 12.70
CA PRO A 362 15.83 -29.79 13.35
C PRO A 362 15.98 -29.92 14.88
N ALA A 363 17.20 -29.84 15.41
CA ALA A 363 17.45 -29.97 16.84
C ALA A 363 17.29 -28.64 17.59
N LEU A 364 17.23 -27.51 16.87
CA LEU A 364 17.15 -26.18 17.46
C LEU A 364 15.70 -25.86 17.88
N ASN A 365 15.50 -25.49 19.14
CA ASN A 365 14.21 -25.01 19.63
C ASN A 365 14.06 -23.50 19.38
N ILE A 366 12.82 -23.05 19.13
CA ILE A 366 12.44 -21.65 18.92
C ILE A 366 12.85 -20.78 20.13
N GLU A 367 12.66 -21.27 21.35
CA GLU A 367 13.05 -20.51 22.55
C GLU A 367 14.56 -20.32 22.66
N THR A 368 15.33 -21.39 22.42
CA THR A 368 16.80 -21.34 22.46
C THR A 368 17.34 -20.45 21.35
N TYR A 369 16.70 -20.49 20.18
CA TYR A 369 17.01 -19.62 19.06
C TYR A 369 16.80 -18.15 19.44
N TYR A 370 15.65 -17.76 19.97
CA TYR A 370 15.42 -16.37 20.35
C TYR A 370 16.31 -15.90 21.50
N ARG A 371 16.63 -16.74 22.48
CA ARG A 371 17.63 -16.41 23.51
C ARG A 371 19.00 -16.10 22.88
N SER A 372 19.39 -16.84 21.85
CA SER A 372 20.62 -16.58 21.10
C SER A 372 20.58 -15.26 20.32
N GLN A 373 19.42 -14.88 19.79
CA GLN A 373 19.24 -13.60 19.09
C GLN A 373 19.23 -12.41 20.06
N GLU A 374 18.59 -12.56 21.22
CA GLU A 374 18.65 -11.55 22.29
C GLU A 374 20.09 -11.32 22.77
N ALA A 375 20.88 -12.40 22.92
CA ALA A 375 22.30 -12.31 23.28
C ALA A 375 23.15 -11.59 22.22
N ARG A 376 22.72 -11.59 20.95
CA ARG A 376 23.35 -10.83 19.85
C ARG A 376 22.87 -9.37 19.77
N GLY A 377 22.00 -8.93 20.69
CA GLY A 377 21.42 -7.59 20.69
C GLY A 377 20.33 -7.37 19.64
N ILE A 378 19.73 -8.44 19.13
CA ILE A 378 18.67 -8.38 18.11
C ILE A 378 17.31 -8.28 18.82
N GLN A 379 16.46 -7.36 18.36
CA GLN A 379 15.10 -7.23 18.88
C GLN A 379 14.27 -8.45 18.50
N VAL A 380 13.72 -9.13 19.51
CA VAL A 380 12.91 -10.33 19.35
C VAL A 380 11.43 -9.99 19.41
N PRO A 381 10.57 -10.71 18.66
CA PRO A 381 9.12 -10.58 18.76
C PRO A 381 8.58 -10.65 20.20
N PRO A 382 7.54 -9.87 20.55
CA PRO A 382 6.97 -9.92 21.89
C PRO A 382 6.41 -11.31 22.22
N LYS A 383 6.86 -11.88 23.35
CA LYS A 383 6.35 -13.15 23.90
C LYS A 383 4.83 -13.03 24.12
N GLY A 384 4.05 -13.81 23.38
CA GLY A 384 2.58 -13.79 23.43
C GLY A 384 1.86 -13.67 22.08
N SER A 385 2.56 -13.52 20.95
CA SER A 385 1.93 -13.48 19.61
C SER A 385 1.65 -14.86 18.99
N GLY A 386 1.24 -15.86 19.79
CA GLY A 386 0.76 -17.16 19.29
C GLY A 386 1.56 -18.40 19.72
N VAL A 387 2.69 -18.25 20.42
CA VAL A 387 3.50 -19.41 20.85
C VAL A 387 2.81 -20.27 21.93
N ASN A 388 1.93 -19.69 22.74
CA ASN A 388 1.26 -20.41 23.83
C ASN A 388 -0.05 -21.11 23.44
N GLU A 389 -0.67 -20.81 22.29
CA GLU A 389 -1.92 -21.48 21.88
C GLU A 389 -1.66 -22.79 21.13
N ALA A 390 -0.51 -22.93 20.46
CA ALA A 390 -0.18 -24.16 19.73
C ALA A 390 0.26 -25.33 20.64
N LEU A 391 0.63 -25.07 21.90
CA LEU A 391 1.13 -26.07 22.85
C LEU A 391 0.09 -26.49 23.90
N GLN A 392 -1.15 -25.97 23.84
CA GLN A 392 -2.25 -26.38 24.71
C GLN A 392 -3.36 -27.18 23.99
N GLY A 393 -3.17 -27.47 22.70
CA GLY A 393 -4.08 -28.30 21.91
C GLY A 393 -3.39 -29.54 21.36
N SER A 394 -2.87 -30.40 22.24
CA SER A 394 -2.45 -31.77 21.92
C SER A 394 -3.25 -32.77 22.73
#